data_AF-A0A929DAQ4-F1
#
_entry.id   AF-A0A929DAQ4-F1
#
_cell.length_a   1.000
_cell.length_b   1.000
_cell.length_c   1.000
_cell.angle_alpha   90.00
_cell.angle_beta   90.00
_cell.angle_gamma   90.00
#
_symmetry.space_group_name_H-M   'P 1'
#
loop_
_entity.id
_entity.type
_entity.pdbx_description
1 polymer ?
#
loop_
_entity_poly.entity_id
_entity_poly.type
_entity_poly.pdbx_seq_one_letter_code
_entity_poly.pdbx_strand_id
1 'polypeptide(L)'
;MKRRIGVPETCVQCGTCVTVCPVEKVGGHAIVTFLADPEATDYSVWLCTSCWRCQEACPEGVDIYGLMMEQRRREQPPAGYEAAFESVLACGVALQVSQEELDQVRAAWGLEPATLPPPDLIRKLIRDGE
;
A
#
# COMPACT_ATOMS: atom_id res chain seq x y z
N MET A 1 0.82 -24.40 -11.92
CA MET A 1 -0.63 -24.22 -12.15
C MET A 1 -0.92 -22.73 -12.01
N LYS A 2 -1.26 -22.01 -13.09
CA LYS A 2 -1.59 -20.58 -13.00
C LYS A 2 -2.99 -20.46 -12.39
N ARG A 3 -3.11 -19.92 -11.18
CA ARG A 3 -4.43 -19.60 -10.59
C ARG A 3 -5.12 -18.61 -11.52
N ARG A 4 -6.38 -18.87 -11.89
CA ARG A 4 -7.21 -17.89 -12.61
C ARG A 4 -7.43 -16.71 -11.67
N ILE A 5 -7.17 -15.51 -12.14
CA ILE A 5 -7.54 -14.28 -11.44
C ILE A 5 -9.03 -14.05 -11.74
N GLY A 6 -9.86 -14.05 -10.70
CA GLY A 6 -11.28 -13.78 -10.74
C GLY A 6 -11.57 -12.28 -10.70
N VAL A 7 -12.77 -11.90 -11.13
CA VAL A 7 -13.29 -10.52 -11.12
C VAL A 7 -14.34 -10.36 -10.02
N PRO A 8 -14.69 -9.14 -9.56
CA PRO A 8 -15.65 -8.93 -8.47
C PRO A 8 -16.98 -9.69 -8.65
N GLU A 9 -17.45 -9.83 -9.88
CA GLU A 9 -18.70 -10.50 -10.26
C GLU A 9 -18.66 -12.01 -9.99
N THR A 10 -17.48 -12.60 -9.79
CA THR A 10 -17.33 -14.01 -9.40
C THR A 10 -17.41 -14.21 -7.88
N CYS A 11 -17.50 -13.13 -7.09
CA CYS A 11 -17.60 -13.22 -5.64
C CYS A 11 -18.90 -13.90 -5.20
N VAL A 12 -18.78 -15.00 -4.46
CA VAL A 12 -19.93 -15.73 -3.88
C VAL A 12 -20.25 -15.30 -2.44
N GLN A 13 -19.70 -14.15 -1.99
CA GLN A 13 -19.88 -13.61 -0.63
C GLN A 13 -19.60 -14.60 0.51
N CYS A 14 -18.60 -15.48 0.34
CA CYS A 14 -18.25 -16.49 1.36
C CYS A 14 -17.63 -15.92 2.65
N GLY A 15 -17.25 -14.64 2.69
CA GLY A 15 -16.66 -13.99 3.88
C GLY A 15 -15.22 -14.41 4.23
N THR A 16 -14.59 -15.33 3.47
CA THR A 16 -13.23 -15.83 3.78
C THR A 16 -12.20 -14.70 3.86
N CYS A 17 -12.31 -13.68 3.00
CA CYS A 17 -11.45 -12.51 3.00
C CYS A 17 -11.51 -11.72 4.32
N VAL A 18 -12.69 -11.62 4.94
CA VAL A 18 -12.90 -10.99 6.26
C VAL A 18 -12.24 -11.84 7.35
N THR A 19 -12.46 -13.16 7.35
CA THR A 19 -11.89 -14.07 8.35
C THR A 19 -10.36 -14.07 8.40
N VAL A 20 -9.69 -13.92 7.25
CA VAL A 20 -8.22 -13.90 7.18
C VAL A 20 -7.63 -12.51 7.39
N CYS A 21 -8.45 -11.45 7.38
CA CYS A 21 -7.99 -10.07 7.48
C CYS A 21 -7.53 -9.76 8.92
N PRO A 22 -6.29 -9.29 9.13
CA PRO A 22 -5.83 -8.91 10.46
C PRO A 22 -6.52 -7.65 11.00
N VAL A 23 -6.98 -6.75 10.12
CA VAL A 23 -7.66 -5.50 10.48
C VAL A 23 -9.04 -5.79 11.07
N GLU A 24 -9.81 -6.63 10.39
CA GLU A 24 -11.14 -7.07 10.86
C GLU A 24 -11.04 -7.78 12.22
N LYS A 25 -9.99 -8.59 12.43
CA LYS A 25 -9.76 -9.29 13.70
C LYS A 25 -9.55 -8.37 14.90
N VAL A 26 -9.06 -7.16 14.67
CA VAL A 26 -8.82 -6.17 15.75
C VAL A 26 -9.92 -5.12 15.81
N GLY A 27 -11.03 -5.32 15.08
CA GLY A 27 -12.20 -4.43 15.09
C GLY A 27 -12.09 -3.20 14.20
N GLY A 28 -11.15 -3.17 13.25
CA GLY A 28 -11.15 -2.17 12.18
C GLY A 28 -11.89 -2.67 10.95
N HIS A 29 -12.31 -1.76 10.07
CA HIS A 29 -13.04 -2.09 8.85
C HIS A 29 -12.24 -1.72 7.61
N ALA A 30 -11.60 -2.71 6.98
CA ALA A 30 -10.88 -2.53 5.72
C ALA A 30 -11.83 -2.71 4.52
N ILE A 31 -11.32 -2.61 3.28
CA ILE A 31 -12.13 -2.84 2.06
C ILE A 31 -12.86 -4.18 2.05
N VAL A 32 -12.38 -5.19 2.78
CA VAL A 32 -13.03 -6.50 2.81
C VAL A 32 -14.39 -6.44 3.49
N THR A 33 -14.63 -5.43 4.32
CA THR A 33 -15.97 -5.07 4.82
C THR A 33 -16.88 -4.70 3.65
N PHE A 34 -16.46 -3.82 2.73
CA PHE A 34 -17.22 -3.48 1.51
C PHE A 34 -17.47 -4.70 0.60
N LEU A 35 -16.50 -5.62 0.50
CA LEU A 35 -16.68 -6.84 -0.31
C LEU A 35 -17.68 -7.82 0.30
N ALA A 36 -17.84 -7.81 1.62
CA ALA A 36 -18.86 -8.60 2.32
C ALA A 36 -20.22 -7.90 2.29
N ASP A 37 -20.24 -6.58 2.44
CA ASP A 37 -21.40 -5.71 2.44
C ASP A 37 -21.14 -4.44 1.61
N PRO A 38 -21.59 -4.39 0.34
CA PRO A 38 -21.39 -3.23 -0.53
C PRO A 38 -22.02 -1.93 -0.02
N GLU A 39 -22.96 -2.01 0.93
CA GLU A 39 -23.62 -0.84 1.54
C GLU A 39 -22.86 -0.33 2.78
N ALA A 40 -21.80 -1.02 3.19
CA ALA A 40 -20.98 -0.59 4.31
C ALA A 40 -20.34 0.77 4.00
N THR A 41 -20.55 1.75 4.89
CA THR A 41 -19.98 3.09 4.79
C THR A 41 -18.90 3.36 5.84
N ASP A 42 -18.85 2.55 6.90
CA ASP A 42 -17.83 2.62 7.95
C ASP A 42 -16.66 1.69 7.58
N TYR A 43 -15.91 2.06 6.54
CA TYR A 43 -14.64 1.42 6.21
C TYR A 43 -13.67 2.43 5.61
N SER A 44 -12.39 2.10 5.62
CA SER A 44 -11.38 2.85 4.86
C SER A 44 -10.45 1.88 4.13
N VAL A 45 -10.18 2.16 2.86
CA VAL A 45 -9.21 1.39 2.07
C VAL A 45 -7.79 1.51 2.64
N TRP A 46 -7.51 2.61 3.34
CA TRP A 46 -6.21 2.90 3.94
C TRP A 46 -5.92 2.08 5.19
N LEU A 47 -6.93 1.45 5.80
CA LEU A 47 -6.71 0.49 6.88
C LEU A 47 -6.12 -0.83 6.39
N CYS A 48 -6.19 -1.13 5.10
CA CYS A 48 -5.55 -2.32 4.57
C CYS A 48 -4.03 -2.24 4.61
N THR A 49 -3.44 -3.28 5.18
CA THR A 49 -1.98 -3.44 5.30
C THR A 49 -1.29 -3.97 4.04
N SER A 50 -2.03 -4.20 2.95
CA SER A 50 -1.52 -4.78 1.71
C SER A 50 -0.78 -6.11 1.95
N CYS A 51 -1.34 -6.98 2.81
CA CYS A 51 -0.72 -8.25 3.21
C CYS A 51 -1.09 -9.45 2.32
N TRP A 52 -1.94 -9.27 1.30
CA TRP A 52 -2.33 -10.29 0.31
C TRP A 52 -3.07 -11.53 0.84
N ARG A 53 -3.38 -11.61 2.13
CA ARG A 53 -4.06 -12.79 2.71
C ARG A 53 -5.43 -13.05 2.09
N CYS A 54 -6.22 -12.01 1.84
CA CYS A 54 -7.52 -12.12 1.18
C CYS A 54 -7.40 -12.64 -0.25
N GLN A 55 -6.39 -12.19 -1.00
CA GLN A 55 -6.09 -12.66 -2.36
C GLN A 55 -5.82 -14.16 -2.38
N GLU A 56 -4.99 -14.63 -1.46
CA GLU A 56 -4.56 -16.03 -1.41
C GLU A 56 -5.64 -16.98 -0.90
N ALA A 57 -6.54 -16.49 -0.05
CA ALA A 57 -7.59 -17.27 0.57
C ALA A 57 -8.90 -17.30 -0.25
N CYS A 58 -9.07 -16.42 -1.24
CA CYS A 58 -10.29 -16.35 -2.02
C CYS A 58 -10.50 -17.65 -2.85
N PRO A 59 -11.58 -18.42 -2.63
CA PRO A 59 -11.83 -19.66 -3.38
C PRO A 59 -12.10 -19.40 -4.87
N GLU A 60 -12.71 -18.26 -5.19
CA GLU A 60 -13.02 -17.82 -6.55
C GLU A 60 -11.85 -17.07 -7.22
N GLY A 61 -10.77 -16.82 -6.47
CA GLY A 61 -9.57 -16.15 -6.96
C GLY A 61 -9.75 -14.67 -7.31
N VAL A 62 -10.78 -13.99 -6.78
CA VAL A 62 -11.04 -12.56 -7.00
C VAL A 62 -9.78 -11.72 -6.76
N ASP A 63 -9.46 -10.79 -7.66
CA ASP A 63 -8.36 -9.83 -7.50
C ASP A 63 -8.68 -8.76 -6.44
N ILE A 64 -8.74 -9.18 -5.18
CA ILE A 64 -9.05 -8.28 -4.08
C ILE A 64 -7.98 -7.20 -3.96
N TYR A 65 -6.70 -7.55 -4.16
CA TYR A 65 -5.60 -6.58 -4.11
C TYR A 65 -5.75 -5.48 -5.16
N GLY A 66 -6.07 -5.83 -6.40
CA GLY A 66 -6.34 -4.88 -7.49
C GLY A 66 -7.49 -3.93 -7.15
N LEU A 67 -8.59 -4.45 -6.58
CA LEU A 67 -9.71 -3.62 -6.10
C LEU A 67 -9.28 -2.63 -5.02
N MET A 68 -8.39 -3.04 -4.12
CA MET A 68 -7.83 -2.17 -3.08
C MET A 68 -7.07 -1.00 -3.67
N MET A 69 -6.20 -1.27 -4.65
CA MET A 69 -5.38 -0.25 -5.29
C MET A 69 -6.24 0.72 -6.09
N GLU A 70 -7.32 0.23 -6.71
CA GLU A 70 -8.29 1.08 -7.38
C GLU A 70 -9.03 1.99 -6.39
N GLN A 71 -9.51 1.48 -5.26
CA GLN A 71 -10.18 2.32 -4.26
C GLN A 71 -9.22 3.32 -3.60
N ARG A 72 -7.93 2.99 -3.41
CA ARG A 72 -6.92 3.96 -2.93
C ARG A 72 -6.77 5.18 -3.82
N ARG A 73 -7.06 5.06 -5.13
CA ARG A 73 -7.06 6.20 -6.05
C ARG A 73 -8.26 7.12 -5.88
N ARG A 74 -9.32 6.66 -5.20
CA ARG A 74 -10.60 7.35 -5.03
C ARG A 74 -10.79 7.92 -3.63
N GLU A 75 -10.14 7.34 -2.62
CA GLU A 75 -10.20 7.78 -1.22
C GLU A 75 -8.99 8.65 -0.87
N GLN A 76 -9.21 9.78 -0.18
CA GLN A 76 -8.13 10.69 0.23
C GLN A 76 -7.08 9.94 1.09
N PRO A 77 -5.79 10.02 0.75
CA PRO A 77 -4.72 9.44 1.56
C PRO A 77 -4.65 10.05 2.97
N PRO A 78 -4.24 9.26 3.99
CA PRO A 78 -3.87 9.81 5.29
C PRO A 78 -2.65 10.74 5.15
N ALA A 79 -2.58 11.77 5.99
CA ALA A 79 -1.52 12.80 5.94
C ALA A 79 -0.08 12.25 5.91
N GLY A 80 0.19 11.11 6.59
CA GLY A 80 1.52 10.49 6.56
C GLY A 80 1.91 9.94 5.18
N TYR A 81 0.95 9.46 4.39
CA TYR A 81 1.20 9.06 3.00
C TYR A 81 1.44 10.27 2.11
N GLU A 82 0.64 11.33 2.27
CA GLU A 82 0.83 12.60 1.55
C GLU A 82 2.23 13.17 1.78
N ALA A 83 2.64 13.29 3.05
CA ALA A 83 3.96 13.79 3.42
C ALA A 83 5.09 12.93 2.82
N ALA A 84 4.93 11.61 2.81
CA ALA A 84 5.90 10.71 2.18
C ALA A 84 5.99 10.92 0.66
N PHE A 85 4.86 11.11 -0.04
CA PHE A 85 4.85 11.41 -1.47
C PHE A 85 5.51 12.75 -1.78
N GLU A 86 5.19 13.79 -1.01
CA GLU A 86 5.82 15.10 -1.14
C GLU A 86 7.33 15.03 -0.92
N SER A 87 7.77 14.25 0.08
CA SER A 87 9.18 14.00 0.34
C SER A 87 9.87 13.34 -0.87
N VAL A 88 9.27 12.29 -1.45
CA VAL A 88 9.83 11.63 -2.65
C VAL A 88 9.95 12.61 -3.81
N LEU A 89 8.94 13.46 -4.04
CA LEU A 89 8.97 14.48 -5.11
C LEU A 89 9.98 15.61 -4.87
N ALA A 90 10.32 15.87 -3.61
CA ALA A 90 11.24 16.93 -3.21
C ALA A 90 12.70 16.47 -3.15
N CYS A 91 12.97 15.27 -2.64
CA CYS A 91 14.32 14.79 -2.36
C CYS A 91 14.60 13.34 -2.77
N GLY A 92 13.66 12.65 -3.42
CA GLY A 92 13.85 11.28 -3.90
C GLY A 92 13.75 10.19 -2.83
N VAL A 93 13.49 10.54 -1.57
CA VAL A 93 13.30 9.60 -0.46
C VAL A 93 12.00 9.89 0.28
N ALA A 94 11.33 8.85 0.76
CA ALA A 94 10.06 8.97 1.48
C ALA A 94 10.22 9.50 2.91
N LEU A 95 11.39 9.26 3.52
CA LEU A 95 11.76 9.76 4.83
C LEU A 95 12.94 10.71 4.67
N GLN A 96 12.77 11.95 5.10
CA GLN A 96 13.82 12.94 5.05
C GLN A 96 14.88 12.61 6.10
N VAL A 97 16.10 12.43 5.63
CA VAL A 97 17.31 12.25 6.45
C VAL A 97 18.42 13.06 5.81
N SER A 98 19.27 13.71 6.61
CA SER A 98 20.44 14.39 6.07
C SER A 98 21.55 13.40 5.70
N GLN A 99 22.42 13.79 4.76
CA GLN A 99 23.60 13.00 4.41
C GLN A 99 24.49 12.74 5.64
N GLU A 100 24.65 13.77 6.48
CA GLU A 100 25.43 13.70 7.71
C GLU A 100 24.86 12.68 8.71
N GLU A 101 23.56 12.74 9.02
CA GLU A 101 22.92 11.79 9.94
C GLU A 101 23.00 10.35 9.42
N LEU A 102 22.80 10.16 8.11
CA LEU A 102 22.91 8.84 7.49
C LEU A 102 24.32 8.27 7.66
N ASP A 103 25.35 9.08 7.39
CA ASP A 103 26.75 8.66 7.50
C ASP A 103 27.14 8.37 8.96
N GLN A 104 26.67 9.17 9.91
CA GLN A 104 26.88 8.93 11.35
C GLN A 104 26.28 7.60 11.80
N VAL A 105 25.02 7.32 11.44
CA VAL A 105 24.35 6.05 11.80
C VAL A 105 25.06 4.86 11.15
N ARG A 106 25.46 5.00 9.89
CA ARG A 106 26.17 3.92 9.17
C ARG A 106 27.54 3.64 9.77
N ALA A 107 28.31 4.67 10.09
CA ALA A 107 29.62 4.53 10.74
C ALA A 107 29.51 3.87 12.13
N ALA A 108 28.48 4.22 12.91
CA ALA A 108 28.21 3.58 14.21
C ALA A 108 27.95 2.06 14.09
N TRP A 109 27.50 1.60 12.92
CA TRP A 109 27.27 0.19 12.61
C TRP A 109 28.39 -0.44 11.77
N GLY A 110 29.51 0.26 11.55
CA GLY A 110 30.64 -0.20 10.76
C GLY A 110 30.35 -0.31 9.25
N LEU A 111 29.39 0.45 8.74
CA LEU A 111 28.99 0.47 7.34
C LEU A 111 29.63 1.66 6.60
N GLU A 112 30.03 1.44 5.34
CA GLU A 112 30.53 2.50 4.45
C GLU A 112 29.49 3.61 4.24
N PRO A 113 29.87 4.88 4.01
CA PRO A 113 28.96 5.96 3.67
C PRO A 113 28.03 5.63 2.49
N ALA A 114 26.81 6.17 2.49
CA ALA A 114 25.86 5.99 1.40
C ALA A 114 25.40 7.33 0.87
N THR A 115 25.47 7.52 -0.44
CA THR A 115 25.05 8.78 -1.08
C THR A 115 23.54 8.81 -1.26
N LEU A 116 22.90 9.84 -0.71
CA LEU A 116 21.49 10.11 -0.98
C LEU A 116 21.25 10.48 -2.46
N PRO A 117 20.10 10.10 -3.04
CA PRO A 117 19.76 10.49 -4.40
C PRO A 117 19.69 12.02 -4.54
N PRO A 118 20.01 12.57 -5.72
CA PRO A 118 19.89 14.01 -5.93
C PRO A 118 18.41 14.45 -5.85
N PRO A 119 18.11 15.64 -5.29
CA PRO A 119 16.74 16.02 -4.99
C PRO A 119 15.80 16.10 -6.21
N ASP A 120 16.36 16.34 -7.39
CA ASP A 120 15.62 16.46 -8.64
C ASP A 120 15.48 15.14 -9.43
N LEU A 121 16.02 14.03 -8.90
CA LEU A 121 16.02 12.73 -9.59
C LEU A 121 14.62 12.30 -10.02
N ILE A 122 13.67 12.32 -9.08
CA ILE A 122 12.30 11.84 -9.34
C ILE A 122 11.61 12.72 -10.37
N ARG A 123 11.84 14.03 -10.35
CA ARG A 123 11.27 14.95 -11.33
C ARG A 123 11.78 14.68 -12.74
N LYS A 124 13.05 14.29 -12.88
CA LYS A 124 13.62 13.86 -14.18
C LYS A 124 12.99 12.54 -14.63
N LEU A 125 12.95 11.54 -13.75
CA LEU A 125 12.41 10.21 -14.07
C LEU A 125 10.92 10.23 -14.47
N ILE A 126 10.13 11.13 -13.89
CA ILE A 126 8.71 11.27 -14.25
C ILE A 126 8.51 12.04 -15.57
N ARG A 127 9.34 13.06 -15.85
CA ARG A 127 9.21 13.89 -17.08
C ARG A 127 9.73 13.20 -18.34
N ASP A 128 10.74 12.33 -18.21
CA ASP A 128 11.30 11.58 -19.33
C ASP A 128 10.44 10.35 -19.72
N GLY A 129 9.31 10.12 -19.03
CA GLY A 129 8.37 9.02 -19.26
C GLY A 129 7.06 9.41 -19.95
N GLU A 130 6.91 10.67 -20.37
CA GLU A 130 5.84 11.19 -21.26
C GLU A 130 6.36 11.38 -22.69
#